data_AF-A0A661CDC6-F1
#
_entry.id   AF-A0A661CDC6-F1
#
_cell.length_a   1.000
_cell.length_b   1.000
_cell.length_c   1.000
_cell.angle_alpha   90.00
_cell.angle_beta   90.00
_cell.angle_gamma   90.00
#
_symmetry.space_group_name_H-M   'P 1'
#
loop_
_entity.id
_entity.type
_entity.pdbx_description
1 polymer ?
#
loop_
_entity_poly.entity_id
_entity_poly.type
_entity_poly.pdbx_seq_one_letter_code
_entity_poly.pdbx_strand_id
1 'polypeptide(L)'
;MSRSYPRLSIQDFGAHLLRTGDLDPVYIALVKLGWPEEKLERWLLAYWCFYDCGFACYVCEEADTFWGTMWLAAVNGEDHPAPVGRWPRGKERRHFRGAQGEAAVASLRDRYPFRGERGFLDGLAAAAPSYGALTKHVRSHRGFGPWIGFKVADMTDRVLGVHVDFTEAAVFMFKDPIKAAIMYWNQRAGRPALPEIPDGLAHSDLKRDIIPSVCGELITHFHEALAPPLDDRPVNIQEVETILCKWKSHMNGHYPLNNDIDEIREGLLRWAPYTEEAADFLAVMPEAGP
;
A
#
# COMPACT_ATOMS: atom_id res chain seq x y z
N MET A 1 19.22 -3.08 10.96
CA MET A 1 20.57 -2.79 10.43
C MET A 1 20.43 -2.54 8.93
N SER A 2 21.17 -1.58 8.36
CA SER A 2 21.18 -1.35 6.91
C SER A 2 21.82 -2.56 6.20
N ARG A 3 21.18 -3.09 5.15
CA ARG A 3 21.72 -4.19 4.33
C ARG A 3 22.69 -3.63 3.29
N SER A 4 23.75 -4.37 3.01
CA SER A 4 24.72 -4.04 1.96
C SER A 4 24.25 -4.62 0.62
N TYR A 5 23.92 -3.75 -0.35
CA TYR A 5 23.61 -4.11 -1.73
C TYR A 5 23.83 -2.88 -2.64
N PRO A 6 24.07 -3.05 -3.96
CA PRO A 6 24.24 -1.93 -4.89
C PRO A 6 23.06 -0.97 -4.86
N ARG A 7 23.32 0.34 -4.83
CA ARG A 7 22.27 1.37 -4.90
C ARG A 7 22.06 1.79 -6.34
N LEU A 8 20.82 1.72 -6.81
CA LEU A 8 20.42 2.10 -8.15
C LEU A 8 19.97 3.55 -8.22
N SER A 9 20.09 4.14 -9.41
CA SER A 9 19.41 5.41 -9.73
C SER A 9 17.90 5.25 -9.56
N ILE A 10 17.15 6.34 -9.37
CA ILE A 10 15.69 6.25 -9.27
C ILE A 10 15.06 5.72 -10.57
N GLN A 11 15.69 6.00 -11.71
CA GLN A 11 15.32 5.49 -13.02
C GLN A 11 15.46 3.97 -13.09
N ASP A 12 16.66 3.45 -12.81
CA ASP A 12 16.93 2.01 -12.89
C ASP A 12 16.13 1.23 -11.84
N PHE A 13 15.99 1.81 -10.64
CA PHE A 13 15.20 1.21 -9.56
C PHE A 13 13.70 1.20 -9.89
N GLY A 14 13.15 2.33 -10.36
CA GLY A 14 11.74 2.42 -10.77
C GLY A 14 11.41 1.49 -11.94
N ALA A 15 12.29 1.42 -12.94
CA ALA A 15 12.16 0.47 -14.06
C ALA A 15 12.19 -0.99 -13.58
N HIS A 16 13.05 -1.31 -12.60
CA HIS A 16 13.04 -2.63 -11.97
C HIS A 16 11.71 -2.92 -11.25
N LEU A 17 11.22 -2.00 -10.41
CA LEU A 17 9.95 -2.17 -9.69
C LEU A 17 8.76 -2.41 -10.64
N LEU A 18 8.68 -1.64 -11.73
CA LEU A 18 7.62 -1.77 -12.73
C LEU A 18 7.72 -3.10 -13.48
N ARG A 19 8.91 -3.45 -13.98
CA ARG A 19 9.12 -4.67 -14.78
C ARG A 19 8.89 -5.96 -13.99
N THR A 20 9.30 -6.00 -12.73
CA THR A 20 9.19 -7.20 -11.88
C THR A 20 7.82 -7.33 -11.21
N GLY A 21 7.03 -6.24 -11.19
CA GLY A 21 5.82 -6.17 -10.39
C GLY A 21 6.07 -5.95 -8.91
N ASP A 22 7.31 -5.69 -8.48
CA ASP A 22 7.66 -5.38 -7.09
C ASP A 22 7.15 -4.00 -6.65
N LEU A 23 6.61 -3.18 -7.56
CA LEU A 23 6.01 -1.90 -7.21
C LEU A 23 4.81 -2.04 -6.27
N ASP A 24 3.87 -2.92 -6.57
CA ASP A 24 2.72 -3.27 -5.71
C ASP A 24 2.25 -4.70 -6.05
N PRO A 25 3.02 -5.75 -5.67
CA PRO A 25 2.75 -7.13 -6.09
C PRO A 25 1.42 -7.67 -5.57
N VAL A 26 0.91 -7.11 -4.46
CA VAL A 26 -0.43 -7.40 -3.92
C VAL A 26 -1.53 -7.09 -4.94
N TYR A 27 -1.42 -5.98 -5.68
CA TYR A 27 -2.46 -5.56 -6.62
C TYR A 27 -2.50 -6.53 -7.81
N ILE A 28 -1.31 -6.96 -8.26
CA ILE A 28 -1.15 -7.92 -9.34
C ILE A 28 -1.80 -9.25 -8.97
N ALA A 29 -1.52 -9.76 -7.76
CA ALA A 29 -2.11 -11.00 -7.28
C ALA A 29 -3.64 -10.91 -7.18
N LEU A 30 -4.19 -9.84 -6.57
CA LEU A 30 -5.64 -9.67 -6.44
C LEU A 30 -6.37 -9.64 -7.77
N VAL A 31 -5.85 -8.88 -8.75
CA VAL A 31 -6.47 -8.81 -10.08
C VAL A 31 -6.37 -10.14 -10.82
N LYS A 32 -5.23 -10.86 -10.72
CA LYS A 32 -5.07 -12.19 -11.34
C LYS A 32 -6.01 -13.24 -10.76
N LEU A 33 -6.28 -13.20 -9.46
CA LEU A 33 -7.17 -14.17 -8.79
C LEU A 33 -8.61 -14.04 -9.26
N GLY A 34 -9.05 -12.84 -9.64
CA GLY A 34 -10.41 -12.60 -10.13
C GLY A 34 -11.48 -13.07 -9.13
N TRP A 35 -11.20 -12.93 -7.83
CA TRP A 35 -12.10 -13.43 -6.79
C TRP A 35 -13.49 -12.81 -6.87
N PRO A 36 -14.54 -13.54 -6.42
CA PRO A 36 -15.87 -12.98 -6.27
C PRO A 36 -15.85 -11.72 -5.41
N GLU A 37 -16.69 -10.74 -5.76
CA GLU A 37 -16.71 -9.41 -5.14
C GLU A 37 -16.70 -9.52 -3.61
N GLU A 38 -17.68 -10.21 -3.00
CA GLU A 38 -17.82 -10.36 -1.54
C GLU A 38 -16.53 -10.84 -0.83
N LYS A 39 -15.78 -11.76 -1.45
CA LYS A 39 -14.52 -12.27 -0.90
C LYS A 39 -13.45 -11.17 -0.95
N LEU A 40 -13.35 -10.48 -2.10
CA LEU A 40 -12.44 -9.36 -2.28
C LEU A 40 -12.74 -8.22 -1.29
N GLU A 41 -14.01 -7.93 -1.00
CA GLU A 41 -14.40 -6.89 -0.03
C GLU A 41 -13.90 -7.21 1.38
N ARG A 42 -14.11 -8.46 1.84
CA ARG A 42 -13.59 -8.94 3.14
C ARG A 42 -12.08 -8.87 3.19
N TRP A 43 -11.42 -9.38 2.15
CA TRP A 43 -9.98 -9.40 2.05
C TRP A 43 -9.40 -7.98 2.12
N LEU A 44 -9.95 -7.04 1.34
CA LEU A 44 -9.50 -5.65 1.30
C LEU A 44 -9.67 -4.96 2.65
N LEU A 45 -10.82 -5.12 3.30
CA LEU A 45 -11.04 -4.51 4.61
C LEU A 45 -10.07 -5.06 5.67
N ALA A 46 -9.85 -6.38 5.70
CA ALA A 46 -8.87 -7.01 6.58
C ALA A 46 -7.44 -6.51 6.29
N TYR A 47 -7.04 -6.52 5.01
CA TYR A 47 -5.75 -6.04 4.56
C TYR A 47 -5.53 -4.58 4.90
N TRP A 48 -6.52 -3.71 4.69
CA TRP A 48 -6.37 -2.32 5.06
C TRP A 48 -6.24 -2.13 6.56
N CYS A 49 -6.91 -2.95 7.39
CA CYS A 49 -6.80 -2.89 8.85
C CYS A 49 -5.44 -3.37 9.39
N PHE A 50 -4.94 -4.50 8.89
CA PHE A 50 -3.80 -5.21 9.47
C PHE A 50 -2.55 -5.19 8.60
N TYR A 51 -2.69 -4.93 7.30
CA TYR A 51 -1.61 -4.88 6.30
C TYR A 51 -0.75 -6.13 6.32
N ASP A 52 -1.43 -7.28 6.31
CA ASP A 52 -0.84 -8.61 6.26
C ASP A 52 -1.67 -9.47 5.30
N CYS A 53 -1.05 -9.95 4.22
CA CYS A 53 -1.77 -10.67 3.16
C CYS A 53 -2.24 -12.05 3.63
N GLY A 54 -1.45 -12.75 4.44
CA GLY A 54 -1.81 -14.08 4.91
C GLY A 54 -2.98 -14.07 5.87
N PHE A 55 -2.99 -13.11 6.81
CA PHE A 55 -4.17 -12.87 7.66
C PHE A 55 -5.40 -12.47 6.84
N ALA A 56 -5.24 -11.59 5.84
CA ALA A 56 -6.34 -11.18 4.98
C ALA A 56 -6.94 -12.35 4.19
N CYS A 57 -6.10 -13.26 3.68
CA CYS A 57 -6.54 -14.50 3.03
C CYS A 57 -7.29 -15.41 4.02
N TYR A 58 -6.74 -15.62 5.22
CA TYR A 58 -7.37 -16.47 6.22
C TYR A 58 -8.75 -15.95 6.64
N VAL A 59 -8.88 -14.65 6.91
CA VAL A 59 -10.15 -14.10 7.41
C VAL A 59 -11.20 -13.90 6.32
N CYS A 60 -10.83 -13.86 5.03
CA CYS A 60 -11.84 -13.73 3.97
C CYS A 60 -12.64 -15.03 3.72
N GLU A 61 -12.10 -16.19 4.10
CA GLU A 61 -12.80 -17.50 4.15
C GLU A 61 -13.87 -17.54 5.25
N GLU A 62 -13.60 -16.83 6.36
CA GLU A 62 -14.39 -16.84 7.58
C GLU A 62 -15.60 -15.89 7.51
N ALA A 63 -16.46 -16.01 6.49
CA ALA A 63 -17.54 -15.05 6.24
C ALA A 63 -18.48 -14.86 7.45
N ASP A 64 -18.92 -15.95 8.08
CA ASP A 64 -19.85 -15.91 9.23
C ASP A 64 -19.21 -15.36 10.52
N THR A 65 -17.88 -15.48 10.62
CA THR A 65 -17.07 -15.15 11.81
C THR A 65 -16.13 -13.98 11.58
N PHE A 66 -16.22 -13.30 10.42
CA PHE A 66 -15.27 -12.29 9.95
C PHE A 66 -14.95 -11.25 11.04
N TRP A 67 -15.98 -10.63 11.60
CA TRP A 67 -15.81 -9.63 12.67
C TRP A 67 -15.27 -10.21 13.97
N GLY A 68 -15.60 -11.47 14.28
CA GLY A 68 -15.05 -12.19 15.43
C GLY A 68 -13.55 -12.40 15.27
N THR A 69 -13.12 -12.90 14.11
CA THR A 69 -11.70 -13.11 13.78
C THR A 69 -10.92 -11.78 13.70
N MET A 70 -11.51 -10.74 13.09
CA MET A 70 -10.95 -9.37 13.11
C MET A 70 -10.77 -8.85 14.54
N TRP A 71 -11.70 -9.14 15.45
CA TRP A 71 -11.59 -8.77 16.86
C TRP A 71 -10.47 -9.54 17.57
N LEU A 72 -10.39 -10.86 17.39
CA LEU A 72 -9.30 -11.68 17.94
C LEU A 72 -7.93 -11.17 17.48
N ALA A 73 -7.79 -10.83 16.20
CA ALA A 73 -6.57 -10.26 15.65
C ALA A 73 -6.25 -8.86 16.20
N ALA A 74 -7.27 -8.05 16.51
CA ALA A 74 -7.09 -6.73 17.11
C ALA A 74 -6.59 -6.81 18.55
N VAL A 75 -7.23 -7.66 19.37
CA VAL A 75 -6.86 -7.93 20.77
C VAL A 75 -5.47 -8.56 20.83
N ASN A 76 -5.22 -9.57 19.98
CA ASN A 76 -3.95 -10.28 19.86
C ASN A 76 -3.42 -10.80 21.21
N GLY A 77 -4.33 -11.40 21.99
CA GLY A 77 -4.05 -12.01 23.29
C GLY A 77 -3.51 -13.44 23.18
N GLU A 78 -2.86 -13.93 24.22
CA GLU A 78 -2.23 -15.26 24.24
C GLU A 78 -3.23 -16.42 24.24
N ASP A 79 -4.45 -16.20 24.74
CA ASP A 79 -5.50 -17.23 24.84
C ASP A 79 -6.10 -17.65 23.50
N HIS A 80 -5.91 -16.83 22.45
CA HIS A 80 -6.45 -17.06 21.12
C HIS A 80 -5.41 -16.75 20.04
N PRO A 81 -4.38 -17.59 19.88
CA PRO A 81 -3.37 -17.39 18.85
C PRO A 81 -3.94 -17.59 17.44
N ALA A 82 -3.33 -16.93 16.47
CA ALA A 82 -3.50 -17.24 15.06
C ALA A 82 -2.95 -18.66 14.75
N PRO A 83 -3.37 -19.29 13.64
CA PRO A 83 -2.79 -20.55 13.18
C PRO A 83 -1.25 -20.50 13.03
N VAL A 84 -0.71 -19.32 12.71
CA VAL A 84 0.73 -19.06 12.56
C VAL A 84 1.41 -18.52 13.83
N GLY A 85 0.75 -18.62 14.99
CA GLY A 85 1.22 -18.11 16.27
C GLY A 85 0.56 -16.80 16.66
N ARG A 86 1.32 -15.70 16.76
CA ARG A 86 0.72 -14.40 17.08
C ARG A 86 0.01 -13.81 15.86
N TRP A 87 -1.15 -13.16 16.04
CA TRP A 87 -1.83 -12.46 14.93
C TRP A 87 -0.90 -11.41 14.33
N PRO A 88 -0.53 -11.56 13.04
CA PRO A 88 0.45 -10.69 12.41
C PRO A 88 -0.16 -9.35 12.05
N ARG A 89 0.73 -8.39 11.79
CA ARG A 89 0.37 -7.03 11.39
C ARG A 89 1.55 -6.38 10.71
N GLY A 90 1.30 -5.73 9.57
CA GLY A 90 2.29 -4.95 8.84
C GLY A 90 2.87 -3.80 9.68
N LYS A 91 4.13 -3.48 9.43
CA LYS A 91 4.89 -2.40 10.13
C LYS A 91 4.25 -1.03 9.88
N GLU A 92 3.59 -0.89 8.75
CA GLU A 92 2.88 0.27 8.24
C GLU A 92 1.65 0.58 9.11
N ARG A 93 1.06 -0.46 9.72
CA ARG A 93 -0.10 -0.38 10.63
C ARG A 93 0.30 -0.38 12.11
N ARG A 94 1.51 0.10 12.45
CA ARG A 94 2.03 0.17 13.84
C ARG A 94 1.12 0.88 14.86
N HIS A 95 0.23 1.78 14.41
CA HIS A 95 -0.71 2.50 15.27
C HIS A 95 -2.04 1.77 15.46
N PHE A 96 -2.32 0.74 14.67
CA PHE A 96 -3.50 -0.11 14.80
C PHE A 96 -3.19 -1.25 15.77
N ARG A 97 -2.95 -0.96 17.06
CA ARG A 97 -2.57 -1.97 18.07
C ARG A 97 -3.10 -1.66 19.46
N GLY A 98 -3.24 -2.71 20.29
CA GLY A 98 -3.81 -2.61 21.63
C GLY A 98 -5.19 -1.94 21.60
N ALA A 99 -5.49 -1.14 22.61
CA ALA A 99 -6.75 -0.41 22.73
C ALA A 99 -7.14 0.39 21.48
N GLN A 100 -6.17 0.91 20.71
CA GLN A 100 -6.47 1.65 19.48
C GLN A 100 -6.92 0.73 18.34
N GLY A 101 -6.32 -0.47 18.21
CA GLY A 101 -6.72 -1.46 17.22
C GLY A 101 -8.08 -2.06 17.56
N GLU A 102 -8.28 -2.44 18.83
CA GLU A 102 -9.57 -2.91 19.36
C GLU A 102 -10.69 -1.92 19.07
N ALA A 103 -10.52 -0.66 19.49
CA ALA A 103 -11.54 0.35 19.30
C ALA A 103 -11.76 0.70 17.82
N ALA A 104 -10.77 0.52 16.96
CA ALA A 104 -10.94 0.70 15.52
C ALA A 104 -11.77 -0.42 14.88
N VAL A 105 -11.51 -1.69 15.22
CA VAL A 105 -12.35 -2.81 14.74
C VAL A 105 -13.76 -2.72 15.29
N ALA A 106 -13.94 -2.42 16.58
CA ALA A 106 -15.25 -2.21 17.18
C ALA A 106 -16.02 -1.09 16.45
N SER A 107 -15.36 0.05 16.22
CA SER A 107 -15.98 1.18 15.51
C SER A 107 -16.37 0.85 14.07
N LEU A 108 -15.63 -0.01 13.37
CA LEU A 108 -15.98 -0.45 12.02
C LEU A 108 -17.20 -1.38 12.06
N ARG A 109 -17.18 -2.39 12.93
CA ARG A 109 -18.28 -3.33 13.11
C ARG A 109 -19.59 -2.61 13.45
N ASP A 110 -19.52 -1.66 14.38
CA ASP A 110 -20.70 -0.90 14.83
C ASP A 110 -21.23 0.05 13.74
N ARG A 111 -20.34 0.58 12.88
CA ARG A 111 -20.71 1.45 11.75
C ARG A 111 -21.33 0.67 10.59
N TYR A 112 -20.95 -0.60 10.41
CA TYR A 112 -21.37 -1.44 9.28
C TYR A 112 -21.96 -2.79 9.72
N PRO A 113 -23.06 -2.82 10.52
CA PRO A 113 -23.54 -4.04 11.15
C PRO A 113 -24.28 -5.02 10.22
N PHE A 114 -24.93 -4.53 9.15
CA PHE A 114 -25.80 -5.35 8.28
C PHE A 114 -25.22 -5.66 6.89
N ARG A 115 -24.25 -4.85 6.47
CA ARG A 115 -23.53 -4.99 5.19
C ARG A 115 -22.02 -5.12 5.37
N GLY A 116 -21.53 -5.16 6.61
CA GLY A 116 -20.11 -5.37 6.92
C GLY A 116 -19.15 -4.58 6.00
N GLU A 117 -18.22 -5.34 5.46
CA GLU A 117 -17.31 -5.05 4.36
C GLU A 117 -17.96 -4.33 3.17
N ARG A 118 -19.10 -4.80 2.65
CA ARG A 118 -19.82 -4.14 1.56
C ARG A 118 -20.19 -2.71 1.89
N GLY A 119 -20.67 -2.47 3.10
CA GLY A 119 -21.05 -1.13 3.55
C GLY A 119 -19.87 -0.15 3.57
N PHE A 120 -18.66 -0.63 3.88
CA PHE A 120 -17.45 0.17 3.79
C PHE A 120 -17.12 0.51 2.33
N LEU A 121 -17.13 -0.49 1.46
CA LEU A 121 -16.77 -0.33 0.04
C LEU A 121 -17.80 0.49 -0.76
N ASP A 122 -19.10 0.33 -0.49
CA ASP A 122 -20.18 1.18 -1.03
C ASP A 122 -19.88 2.67 -0.73
N GLY A 123 -19.35 2.96 0.47
CA GLY A 123 -18.92 4.29 0.87
C GLY A 123 -17.71 4.82 0.10
N LEU A 124 -16.79 3.95 -0.32
CA LEU A 124 -15.65 4.31 -1.18
C LEU A 124 -16.13 4.66 -2.58
N ALA A 125 -16.97 3.82 -3.18
CA ALA A 125 -17.53 4.05 -4.51
C ALA A 125 -18.35 5.34 -4.56
N ALA A 126 -19.12 5.64 -3.51
CA ALA A 126 -19.86 6.89 -3.40
C ALA A 126 -18.98 8.14 -3.20
N ALA A 127 -17.77 7.97 -2.66
CA ALA A 127 -16.81 9.06 -2.47
C ALA A 127 -15.87 9.27 -3.66
N ALA A 128 -15.78 8.29 -4.57
CA ALA A 128 -15.21 8.45 -5.90
C ALA A 128 -16.09 9.42 -6.74
N PRO A 129 -15.56 10.12 -7.76
CA PRO A 129 -14.26 9.94 -8.40
C PRO A 129 -13.12 10.81 -7.83
N SER A 130 -13.29 11.56 -6.74
CA SER A 130 -12.22 12.44 -6.24
C SER A 130 -11.33 11.76 -5.20
N TYR A 131 -10.00 11.79 -5.39
CA TYR A 131 -9.03 11.37 -4.36
C TYR A 131 -9.26 12.10 -3.03
N GLY A 132 -9.52 13.41 -3.06
CA GLY A 132 -9.74 14.20 -1.85
C GLY A 132 -10.99 13.75 -1.06
N ALA A 133 -12.09 13.48 -1.76
CA ALA A 133 -13.32 13.01 -1.14
C ALA A 133 -13.19 11.58 -0.59
N LEU A 134 -12.60 10.67 -1.37
CA LEU A 134 -12.36 9.28 -0.97
C LEU A 134 -11.44 9.21 0.25
N THR A 135 -10.29 9.88 0.23
CA THR A 135 -9.37 9.85 1.38
C THR A 135 -9.96 10.52 2.62
N LYS A 136 -10.78 11.56 2.47
CA LYS A 136 -11.54 12.14 3.58
C LYS A 136 -12.52 11.13 4.18
N HIS A 137 -13.24 10.37 3.34
CA HIS A 137 -14.12 9.30 3.80
C HIS A 137 -13.35 8.22 4.56
N VAL A 138 -12.26 7.70 3.99
CA VAL A 138 -11.42 6.67 4.64
C VAL A 138 -10.91 7.15 5.99
N ARG A 139 -10.39 8.38 6.06
CA ARG A 139 -9.85 8.98 7.29
C ARG A 139 -10.90 9.32 8.35
N SER A 140 -12.19 9.23 8.02
CA SER A 140 -13.25 9.31 9.03
C SER A 140 -13.28 8.07 9.93
N HIS A 141 -12.63 6.97 9.54
CA HIS A 141 -12.54 5.74 10.31
C HIS A 141 -11.41 5.80 11.33
N ARG A 142 -11.70 5.33 12.54
CA ARG A 142 -10.71 5.28 13.61
C ARG A 142 -9.51 4.45 13.19
N GLY A 143 -8.30 4.98 13.40
CA GLY A 143 -7.06 4.29 13.05
C GLY A 143 -6.66 4.39 11.57
N PHE A 144 -7.48 5.00 10.70
CA PHE A 144 -7.13 5.25 9.31
C PHE A 144 -6.49 6.62 9.13
N GLY A 145 -5.17 6.62 8.94
CA GLY A 145 -4.39 7.83 8.69
C GLY A 145 -4.28 8.21 7.21
N PRO A 146 -3.54 9.28 6.90
CA PRO A 146 -3.34 9.73 5.52
C PRO A 146 -2.76 8.66 4.59
N TRP A 147 -1.73 7.92 5.05
CA TRP A 147 -1.04 6.91 4.24
C TRP A 147 -1.96 5.77 3.79
N ILE A 148 -2.76 5.19 4.70
CA ILE A 148 -3.70 4.15 4.31
C ILE A 148 -4.83 4.72 3.45
N GLY A 149 -5.21 5.98 3.65
CA GLY A 149 -6.15 6.68 2.75
C GLY A 149 -5.70 6.63 1.29
N PHE A 150 -4.42 6.89 1.03
CA PHE A 150 -3.87 6.76 -0.33
C PHE A 150 -3.91 5.33 -0.85
N LYS A 151 -3.47 4.35 -0.06
CA LYS A 151 -3.50 2.94 -0.49
C LYS A 151 -4.93 2.44 -0.75
N VAL A 152 -5.92 2.87 0.03
CA VAL A 152 -7.33 2.57 -0.25
C VAL A 152 -7.79 3.24 -1.55
N ALA A 153 -7.44 4.51 -1.79
CA ALA A 153 -7.78 5.20 -3.03
C ALA A 153 -7.17 4.48 -4.25
N ASP A 154 -5.92 4.08 -4.13
CA ASP A 154 -5.14 3.43 -5.18
C ASP A 154 -5.70 2.04 -5.51
N MET A 155 -5.99 1.23 -4.49
CA MET A 155 -6.66 -0.06 -4.67
C MET A 155 -8.11 0.08 -5.16
N THR A 156 -8.80 1.19 -4.84
CA THR A 156 -10.15 1.46 -5.36
C THR A 156 -10.11 1.67 -6.89
N ASP A 157 -9.12 2.41 -7.38
CA ASP A 157 -8.89 2.60 -8.82
C ASP A 157 -8.38 1.32 -9.50
N ARG A 158 -7.32 0.72 -8.95
CA ARG A 158 -6.55 -0.34 -9.63
C ARG A 158 -7.06 -1.76 -9.42
N VAL A 159 -7.74 -2.03 -8.31
CA VAL A 159 -8.21 -3.38 -7.96
C VAL A 159 -9.74 -3.47 -8.07
N LEU A 160 -10.47 -2.45 -7.59
CA LEU A 160 -11.94 -2.44 -7.65
C LEU A 160 -12.49 -1.90 -8.98
N GLY A 161 -11.64 -1.34 -9.86
CA GLY A 161 -12.06 -0.78 -11.14
C GLY A 161 -12.95 0.46 -11.02
N VAL A 162 -12.94 1.12 -9.85
CA VAL A 162 -13.70 2.35 -9.59
C VAL A 162 -12.77 3.53 -9.77
N HIS A 163 -12.95 4.26 -10.87
CA HIS A 163 -12.04 5.35 -11.23
C HIS A 163 -11.90 6.41 -10.12
N VAL A 164 -10.64 6.73 -9.77
CA VAL A 164 -10.28 7.81 -8.85
C VAL A 164 -9.33 8.79 -9.54
N ASP A 165 -9.70 10.07 -9.54
CA ASP A 165 -8.88 11.17 -10.03
C ASP A 165 -7.82 11.57 -8.99
N PHE A 166 -6.56 11.30 -9.32
CA PHE A 166 -5.37 11.62 -8.53
C PHE A 166 -4.73 12.97 -8.89
N THR A 167 -5.38 13.84 -9.67
CA THR A 167 -4.81 15.14 -10.08
C THR A 167 -4.32 15.97 -8.90
N GLU A 168 -5.01 15.93 -7.76
CA GLU A 168 -4.62 16.65 -6.56
C GLU A 168 -3.63 15.88 -5.65
N ALA A 169 -3.32 14.62 -5.95
CA ALA A 169 -2.57 13.73 -5.05
C ALA A 169 -1.14 14.21 -4.78
N ALA A 170 -0.50 14.87 -5.74
CA ALA A 170 0.84 15.44 -5.57
C ALA A 170 0.91 16.47 -4.43
N VAL A 171 -0.19 17.20 -4.17
CA VAL A 171 -0.30 18.15 -3.05
C VAL A 171 -0.34 17.43 -1.69
N PHE A 172 -0.80 16.18 -1.70
CA PHE A 172 -1.02 15.35 -0.53
C PHE A 172 0.07 14.30 -0.30
N MET A 173 1.18 14.37 -1.03
CA MET A 173 2.30 13.43 -0.94
C MET A 173 2.82 13.29 0.50
N PHE A 174 3.13 12.05 0.92
CA PHE A 174 3.55 11.78 2.29
C PHE A 174 5.00 12.16 2.56
N LYS A 175 5.37 12.15 3.84
CA LYS A 175 6.70 12.54 4.33
C LYS A 175 7.85 11.82 3.61
N ASP A 176 7.71 10.53 3.33
CA ASP A 176 8.79 9.74 2.74
C ASP A 176 9.01 10.00 1.24
N PRO A 177 7.96 10.00 0.39
CA PRO A 177 8.12 10.43 -1.00
C PRO A 177 8.53 11.91 -1.12
N ILE A 178 8.09 12.81 -0.24
CA ILE A 178 8.60 14.20 -0.21
C ILE A 178 10.12 14.20 0.03
N LYS A 179 10.59 13.43 1.01
CA LYS A 179 12.03 13.31 1.29
C LYS A 179 12.79 12.72 0.10
N ALA A 180 12.23 11.71 -0.55
CA ALA A 180 12.80 11.11 -1.75
C ALA A 180 12.91 12.13 -2.90
N ALA A 181 11.87 12.94 -3.11
CA ALA A 181 11.87 13.99 -4.13
C ALA A 181 12.96 15.02 -3.86
N ILE A 182 13.16 15.43 -2.59
CA ILE A 182 14.28 16.30 -2.19
C ILE A 182 15.63 15.63 -2.45
N MET A 183 15.79 14.36 -2.09
CA MET A 183 17.03 13.60 -2.33
C MET A 183 17.37 13.57 -3.83
N TYR A 184 16.37 13.28 -4.67
CA TYR A 184 16.52 13.23 -6.12
C TYR A 184 16.81 14.61 -6.73
N TRP A 185 16.11 15.65 -6.27
CA TRP A 185 16.37 17.04 -6.65
C TRP A 185 17.81 17.47 -6.33
N ASN A 186 18.30 17.11 -5.15
CA ASN A 186 19.69 17.38 -4.75
C ASN A 186 20.68 16.63 -5.65
N GLN A 187 20.43 15.35 -5.93
CA GLN A 187 21.26 14.55 -6.82
C GLN A 187 21.36 15.16 -8.23
N ARG A 188 20.24 15.61 -8.80
CA ARG A 188 20.20 16.30 -10.11
C ARG A 188 21.03 17.58 -10.14
N ALA A 189 21.11 18.29 -9.03
CA ALA A 189 21.91 19.50 -8.87
C ALA A 189 23.40 19.22 -8.58
N GLY A 190 23.85 17.96 -8.67
CA GLY A 190 25.23 17.56 -8.35
C GLY A 190 25.55 17.61 -6.85
N ARG A 191 24.53 17.64 -5.99
CA ARG A 191 24.67 17.65 -4.53
C ARG A 191 24.49 16.25 -3.94
N PRO A 192 24.96 16.00 -2.70
CA PRO A 192 24.66 14.75 -2.01
C PRO A 192 23.16 14.50 -1.92
N ALA A 193 22.73 13.24 -2.13
CA ALA A 193 21.33 12.83 -2.11
C ALA A 193 20.77 12.76 -0.67
N LEU A 194 20.76 13.91 0.01
CA LEU A 194 20.25 14.08 1.37
C LEU A 194 18.81 14.59 1.35
N PRO A 195 17.97 14.21 2.34
CA PRO A 195 16.57 14.65 2.43
C PRO A 195 16.43 16.08 3.00
N GLU A 196 17.47 16.90 2.88
CA GLU A 196 17.56 18.25 3.43
C GLU A 196 17.17 19.26 2.36
N ILE A 197 16.32 20.20 2.76
CA ILE A 197 15.93 21.33 1.91
C ILE A 197 17.16 22.22 1.78
N PRO A 198 17.57 22.61 0.56
CA PRO A 198 18.69 23.52 0.39
C PRO A 198 18.48 24.85 1.12
N ASP A 199 19.58 25.41 1.62
CA ASP A 199 19.56 26.73 2.28
C ASP A 199 18.90 27.79 1.38
N GLY A 200 18.00 28.57 1.98
CA GLY A 200 17.29 29.66 1.30
C GLY A 200 16.00 29.27 0.57
N LEU A 201 15.59 27.99 0.56
CA LEU A 201 14.28 27.58 0.06
C LEU A 201 13.24 27.50 1.18
N ALA A 202 12.09 28.14 0.98
CA ALA A 202 10.98 28.04 1.92
C ALA A 202 10.25 26.71 1.77
N HIS A 203 9.58 26.27 2.84
CA HIS A 203 8.79 25.03 2.81
C HIS A 203 7.61 25.10 1.81
N SER A 204 7.13 26.31 1.50
CA SER A 204 6.14 26.54 0.45
C SER A 204 6.67 26.18 -0.94
N ASP A 205 7.96 26.42 -1.19
CA ASP A 205 8.59 26.20 -2.50
C ASP A 205 8.75 24.70 -2.77
N LEU A 206 8.84 23.87 -1.72
CA LEU A 206 8.82 22.42 -1.87
C LEU A 206 7.55 21.93 -2.57
N LYS A 207 6.39 22.39 -2.12
CA LYS A 207 5.08 21.92 -2.62
C LYS A 207 4.71 22.52 -3.96
N ARG A 208 5.16 23.75 -4.23
CA ARG A 208 4.84 24.45 -5.48
C ARG A 208 5.82 24.12 -6.59
N ASP A 209 7.09 23.93 -6.27
CA ASP A 209 8.16 23.93 -7.27
C ASP A 209 8.89 22.57 -7.32
N ILE A 210 9.46 22.10 -6.19
CA ILE A 210 10.30 20.88 -6.19
C ILE A 210 9.48 19.62 -6.45
N ILE A 211 8.42 19.38 -5.67
CA ILE A 211 7.63 18.14 -5.77
C ILE A 211 6.98 18.03 -7.16
N PRO A 212 6.27 19.06 -7.69
CA PRO A 212 5.72 18.98 -9.03
C PRO A 212 6.79 18.79 -10.12
N SER A 213 7.95 19.44 -10.00
CA SER A 213 9.03 19.26 -10.97
C SER A 213 9.59 17.84 -10.98
N VAL A 214 9.87 17.27 -9.80
CA VAL A 214 10.35 15.89 -9.68
C VAL A 214 9.32 14.90 -10.19
N CYS A 215 8.05 15.06 -9.79
CA CYS A 215 6.98 14.17 -10.22
C CYS A 215 6.77 14.24 -11.74
N GLY A 216 6.70 15.46 -12.30
CA GLY A 216 6.52 15.65 -13.74
C GLY A 216 7.65 15.04 -14.56
N GLU A 217 8.90 15.15 -14.09
CA GLU A 217 10.04 14.50 -14.73
C GLU A 217 9.95 12.98 -14.66
N LEU A 218 9.63 12.39 -13.51
CA LEU A 218 9.52 10.94 -13.36
C LEU A 218 8.33 10.37 -14.14
N ILE A 219 7.18 11.06 -14.16
CA ILE A 219 6.03 10.71 -15.00
C ILE A 219 6.45 10.72 -16.47
N THR A 220 7.18 11.76 -16.91
CA THR A 220 7.71 11.83 -18.28
C THR A 220 8.71 10.71 -18.56
N HIS A 221 9.59 10.40 -17.62
CA HIS A 221 10.58 9.35 -17.77
C HIS A 221 9.95 7.96 -17.92
N PHE A 222 8.91 7.67 -17.14
CA PHE A 222 8.22 6.38 -17.14
C PHE A 222 6.99 6.34 -18.07
N HIS A 223 6.78 7.33 -18.95
CA HIS A 223 5.57 7.43 -19.75
C HIS A 223 5.33 6.26 -20.73
N GLU A 224 6.39 5.55 -21.15
CA GLU A 224 6.29 4.36 -22.00
C GLU A 224 5.95 3.10 -21.19
N ALA A 225 6.13 3.12 -19.87
CA ALA A 225 5.76 2.01 -19.01
C ALA A 225 4.26 2.09 -18.69
N LEU A 226 3.62 0.92 -18.66
CA LEU A 226 2.23 0.78 -18.28
C LEU A 226 2.11 0.56 -16.77
N ALA A 227 1.05 1.09 -16.19
CA ALA A 227 0.80 1.04 -14.76
C ALA A 227 0.22 -0.33 -14.35
N PRO A 228 0.87 -1.07 -13.44
CA PRO A 228 0.29 -2.29 -12.91
C PRO A 228 -1.01 -2.00 -12.13
N PRO A 229 -1.84 -3.02 -11.85
CA PRO A 229 -1.72 -4.41 -12.30
C PRO A 229 -2.38 -4.68 -13.67
N LEU A 230 -3.11 -3.70 -14.24
CA LEU A 230 -3.90 -3.89 -15.45
C LEU A 230 -3.15 -3.57 -16.74
N ASP A 231 -2.03 -2.86 -16.65
CA ASP A 231 -1.24 -2.39 -17.80
C ASP A 231 -2.09 -1.65 -18.84
N ASP A 232 -3.08 -0.88 -18.38
CA ASP A 232 -4.13 -0.26 -19.18
C ASP A 232 -3.92 1.26 -19.39
N ARG A 233 -3.00 1.87 -18.65
CA ARG A 233 -2.64 3.28 -18.76
C ARG A 233 -1.15 3.48 -18.53
N PRO A 234 -0.55 4.59 -19.01
CA PRO A 234 0.79 4.98 -18.61
C PRO A 234 0.92 5.16 -17.09
N VAL A 235 2.15 4.97 -16.60
CA VAL A 235 2.55 5.34 -15.25
C VAL A 235 2.21 6.81 -14.96
N ASN A 236 1.62 7.05 -13.79
CA ASN A 236 1.23 8.38 -13.34
C ASN A 236 1.66 8.60 -11.87
N ILE A 237 1.10 9.61 -11.21
CA ILE A 237 1.49 10.03 -9.87
C ILE A 237 1.36 8.92 -8.82
N GLN A 238 0.43 7.97 -8.98
CA GLN A 238 0.28 6.83 -8.06
C GLN A 238 1.55 5.97 -8.02
N GLU A 239 2.03 5.56 -9.19
CA GLU A 239 3.23 4.74 -9.30
C GLU A 239 4.49 5.55 -8.95
N VAL A 240 4.57 6.81 -9.39
CA VAL A 240 5.71 7.68 -9.07
C VAL A 240 5.86 7.96 -7.58
N GLU A 241 4.75 8.13 -6.85
CA GLU A 241 4.77 8.26 -5.38
C GLU A 241 5.35 7.00 -4.73
N THR A 242 4.91 5.82 -5.18
CA THR A 242 5.38 4.53 -4.64
C THR A 242 6.85 4.29 -4.98
N ILE A 243 7.29 4.61 -6.22
CA ILE A 243 8.69 4.56 -6.64
C ILE A 243 9.55 5.45 -5.74
N LEU A 244 9.15 6.70 -5.52
CA LEU A 244 9.86 7.64 -4.65
C LEU A 244 9.99 7.09 -3.22
N CYS A 245 8.90 6.58 -2.65
CA CYS A 245 8.88 6.01 -1.31
C CYS A 245 9.86 4.83 -1.17
N LYS A 246 9.78 3.86 -2.09
CA LYS A 246 10.64 2.67 -2.12
C LYS A 246 12.09 3.02 -2.42
N TRP A 247 12.35 3.94 -3.33
CA TRP A 247 13.70 4.37 -3.69
C TRP A 247 14.43 5.01 -2.51
N LYS A 248 13.76 5.86 -1.71
CA LYS A 248 14.35 6.36 -0.47
C LYS A 248 14.73 5.21 0.48
N SER A 249 13.87 4.21 0.63
CA SER A 249 14.16 3.03 1.46
C SER A 249 15.35 2.24 0.90
N HIS A 250 15.41 2.10 -0.44
CA HIS A 250 16.49 1.46 -1.18
C HIS A 250 17.84 2.15 -0.91
N MET A 251 17.89 3.49 -1.03
CA MET A 251 19.09 4.28 -0.76
C MET A 251 19.60 4.12 0.69
N ASN A 252 18.70 3.93 1.65
CA ASN A 252 19.04 3.71 3.06
C ASN A 252 19.39 2.25 3.41
N GLY A 253 19.34 1.33 2.46
CA GLY A 253 19.66 -0.08 2.68
C GLY A 253 18.55 -0.89 3.34
N HIS A 254 17.31 -0.47 3.16
CA HIS A 254 16.13 -1.11 3.74
C HIS A 254 15.20 -1.73 2.70
N TYR A 255 15.54 -1.63 1.42
CA TYR A 255 14.74 -2.12 0.30
C TYR A 255 15.64 -2.67 -0.82
N PRO A 256 16.14 -3.91 -0.69
CA PRO A 256 16.79 -4.60 -1.81
C PRO A 256 15.81 -4.78 -2.98
N LEU A 257 16.31 -5.25 -4.11
CA LEU A 257 15.47 -5.64 -5.24
C LEU A 257 14.53 -6.79 -4.86
N ASN A 258 13.31 -6.80 -5.40
CA ASN A 258 12.24 -7.77 -5.09
C ASN A 258 11.80 -7.81 -3.62
N ASN A 259 12.03 -6.75 -2.82
CA ASN A 259 11.82 -6.80 -1.37
C ASN A 259 10.37 -7.12 -0.99
N ASP A 260 9.38 -6.50 -1.64
CA ASP A 260 7.97 -6.74 -1.28
C ASP A 260 7.51 -8.10 -1.78
N ILE A 261 7.92 -8.50 -2.99
CA ILE A 261 7.67 -9.84 -3.51
C ILE A 261 8.15 -10.89 -2.50
N ASP A 262 9.41 -10.80 -2.06
CA ASP A 262 10.00 -11.76 -1.13
C ASP A 262 9.30 -11.74 0.24
N GLU A 263 9.10 -10.54 0.83
CA GLU A 263 8.48 -10.39 2.16
C GLU A 263 7.03 -10.90 2.17
N ILE A 264 6.25 -10.61 1.12
CA ILE A 264 4.86 -11.06 1.03
C ILE A 264 4.78 -12.56 0.77
N ARG A 265 5.62 -13.11 -0.11
CA ARG A 265 5.66 -14.56 -0.37
C ARG A 265 6.06 -15.34 0.87
N GLU A 266 7.08 -14.88 1.61
CA GLU A 266 7.47 -15.47 2.90
C GLU A 266 6.32 -15.44 3.90
N GLY A 267 5.60 -14.31 3.98
CA GLY A 267 4.40 -14.17 4.81
C GLY A 267 3.32 -15.20 4.44
N LEU A 268 2.96 -15.28 3.16
CA LEU A 268 1.92 -16.19 2.64
C LEU A 268 2.28 -17.67 2.82
N LEU A 269 3.55 -18.05 2.67
CA LEU A 269 4.02 -19.44 2.86
C LEU A 269 3.65 -20.02 4.22
N ARG A 270 3.59 -19.18 5.26
CA ARG A 270 3.20 -19.60 6.62
C ARG A 270 1.70 -19.88 6.73
N TRP A 271 0.89 -19.23 5.91
CA TRP A 271 -0.57 -19.31 5.93
C TRP A 271 -1.14 -20.31 4.94
N ALA A 272 -0.44 -20.61 3.84
CA ALA A 272 -0.88 -21.56 2.82
C ALA A 272 -1.34 -22.94 3.33
N PRO A 273 -0.79 -23.51 4.43
CA PRO A 273 -1.31 -24.75 5.00
C PRO A 273 -2.67 -24.63 5.72
N TYR A 274 -3.15 -23.42 5.99
CA TYR A 274 -4.32 -23.14 6.84
C TYR A 274 -5.49 -22.49 6.09
N THR A 275 -5.29 -22.04 4.85
CA THR A 275 -6.30 -21.36 4.02
C THR A 275 -5.95 -21.59 2.56
N GLU A 276 -6.95 -22.00 1.77
CA GLU A 276 -6.84 -22.19 0.32
C GLU A 276 -6.50 -20.86 -0.35
N GLU A 277 -7.07 -19.76 0.13
CA GLU A 277 -6.82 -18.44 -0.42
C GLU A 277 -5.37 -17.96 -0.26
N ALA A 278 -4.67 -18.30 0.83
CA ALA A 278 -3.25 -17.95 0.92
C ALA A 278 -2.41 -18.77 -0.06
N ALA A 279 -2.78 -20.02 -0.33
CA ALA A 279 -2.11 -20.86 -1.31
C ALA A 279 -2.33 -20.36 -2.74
N ASP A 280 -3.57 -20.01 -3.09
CA ASP A 280 -3.92 -19.43 -4.38
C ASP A 280 -3.25 -18.08 -4.60
N PHE A 281 -3.27 -17.21 -3.57
CA PHE A 281 -2.62 -15.90 -3.64
C PHE A 281 -1.11 -16.06 -3.87
N LEU A 282 -0.46 -16.97 -3.15
CA LEU A 282 0.97 -17.27 -3.34
C LEU A 282 1.27 -17.79 -4.76
N ALA A 283 0.38 -18.58 -5.34
CA ALA A 283 0.57 -19.16 -6.67
C ALA A 283 0.55 -18.10 -7.79
N VAL A 284 -0.20 -17.00 -7.62
CA VAL A 284 -0.29 -15.92 -8.63
C VAL A 284 0.62 -14.73 -8.37
N MET A 285 1.20 -14.64 -7.17
CA MET A 285 2.17 -13.60 -6.82
C MET A 285 3.32 -13.58 -7.83
N PRO A 286 3.83 -12.40 -8.23
CA PRO A 286 5.04 -12.31 -9.02
C PRO A 286 6.17 -13.14 -8.40
N GLU A 287 7.02 -13.71 -9.25
CA GLU A 287 8.23 -14.39 -8.83
C GLU A 287 9.38 -13.38 -8.79
N ALA A 288 10.26 -13.51 -7.80
CA ALA A 288 11.45 -12.69 -7.73
C ALA A 288 12.34 -12.99 -8.94
N GLY A 289 12.44 -12.03 -9.86
CA GLY A 289 13.34 -12.13 -11.00
C GLY A 289 14.80 -11.85 -10.59
N PRO A 290 15.77 -12.29 -11.41
CA PRO A 290 17.18 -11.90 -11.24
C PRO A 290 17.40 -10.39 -11.36
#